data_AF-A0A839PA83-F1
#
_entry.id   AF-A0A839PA83-F1
#
_cell.length_a   1.000
_cell.length_b   1.000
_cell.length_c   1.000
_cell.angle_alpha   90.00
_cell.angle_beta   90.00
_cell.angle_gamma   90.00
#
_symmetry.space_group_name_H-M   'P 1'
#
loop_
_entity.id
_entity.type
_entity.pdbx_description
1 polymer ?
#
loop_
_entity_poly.entity_id
_entity_poly.type
_entity_poly.pdbx_seq_one_letter_code
_entity_poly.pdbx_strand_id
1 'polypeptide(L)' 'MAKPSKSLNVSLTPELSEFIAVRVASGRYQSASEVVRAGLWLLERDEADWLDRDATSPKRDSAPAVGASHG' A
#
# COMPACT_ATOMS: atom_id res chain seq x y z
N MET A 1 -20.77 -11.12 12.88
CA MET A 1 -20.60 -11.39 11.43
C MET A 1 -19.12 -11.59 11.13
N ALA A 2 -18.70 -12.79 10.71
CA ALA A 2 -17.37 -12.94 10.13
C ALA A 2 -17.39 -12.36 8.70
N LYS A 3 -16.44 -11.49 8.34
CA LYS A 3 -16.29 -11.03 6.95
C LYS A 3 -15.99 -12.24 6.07
N PRO A 4 -16.64 -12.41 4.90
CA PRO A 4 -16.38 -13.54 4.02
C PRO A 4 -14.92 -13.52 3.56
N SER A 5 -14.19 -14.61 3.81
CA SER A 5 -12.81 -14.78 3.34
C SER A 5 -12.80 -15.44 1.96
N LYS A 6 -12.25 -14.75 0.96
CA LYS A 6 -12.00 -15.33 -0.37
C LYS A 6 -10.60 -15.95 -0.42
N SER A 7 -10.50 -17.21 -0.82
CA SER A 7 -9.21 -17.86 -1.07
C SER A 7 -8.69 -17.48 -2.46
N LEU A 8 -7.44 -17.03 -2.53
CA LEU A 8 -6.76 -16.69 -3.79
C LEU A 8 -5.49 -17.56 -3.90
N ASN A 9 -5.26 -18.14 -5.07
CA ASN A 9 -4.03 -18.85 -5.37
C ASN A 9 -3.05 -17.87 -6.02
N VAL A 10 -1.88 -17.68 -5.42
CA VAL A 10 -0.85 -16.77 -5.90
C VAL A 10 0.47 -17.50 -6.03
N SER A 11 1.18 -17.24 -7.12
CA SER A 11 2.54 -17.75 -7.32
C SER A 11 3.53 -16.74 -6.75
N LEU A 12 4.44 -17.22 -5.90
CA LEU A 12 5.49 -16.40 -5.29
C LEU A 12 6.85 -16.85 -5.82
N THR A 13 7.81 -15.93 -5.82
CA THR A 13 9.21 -16.30 -6.05
C THR A 13 9.71 -17.18 -4.89
N PRO A 14 10.77 -18.00 -5.10
CA PRO A 14 11.32 -18.84 -4.05
C PRO A 14 11.69 -18.06 -2.79
N GLU A 15 12.24 -16.86 -2.95
CA GLU A 15 12.69 -16.00 -1.85
C GLU A 15 11.51 -15.52 -0.99
N LEU A 16 10.39 -15.17 -1.63
CA LEU A 16 9.16 -14.77 -0.92
C LEU A 16 8.51 -15.97 -0.21
N SER A 17 8.56 -17.15 -0.82
CA SER A 17 8.08 -18.38 -0.18
C SER A 17 8.89 -18.72 1.07
N GLU A 18 10.22 -18.63 0.99
CA GLU A 18 11.12 -18.84 2.13
C GLU A 18 10.88 -17.81 3.24
N PHE A 19 10.74 -16.53 2.87
CA PHE A 19 10.39 -15.48 3.82
C PHE A 19 9.10 -15.82 4.59
N ILE A 20 8.04 -16.25 3.91
CA ILE A 20 6.79 -16.65 4.55
C ILE A 20 7.01 -17.85 5.48
N ALA A 21 7.75 -18.87 5.02
CA ALA A 21 8.04 -20.07 5.81
C ALA A 21 8.76 -19.73 7.12
N VAL A 22 9.77 -18.86 7.08
CA VAL A 22 10.50 -18.38 8.26
C VAL A 22 9.56 -17.63 9.23
N ARG A 23 8.63 -16.83 8.71
CA ARG A 23 7.68 -16.08 9.54
C ARG A 23 6.67 -16.99 10.23
N VAL A 24 6.18 -18.03 9.56
CA VAL A 24 5.30 -19.04 10.17
C VAL A 24 6.08 -19.89 11.19
N ALA A 25 7.29 -20.35 10.84
CA ALA A 25 8.14 -21.12 11.75
C ALA A 25 8.51 -20.36 13.03
N SER A 26 8.59 -19.02 12.97
CA SER A 26 8.80 -18.18 14.16
C SER A 26 7.63 -18.17 15.15
N GLY A 27 6.48 -18.76 14.81
CA GLY A 27 5.27 -18.79 15.65
C GLY A 27 4.48 -17.49 15.69
N ARG A 28 4.97 -16.41 15.04
CA ARG A 28 4.28 -15.11 14.98
C ARG A 28 3.03 -15.11 14.08
N TYR A 29 2.93 -16.06 13.17
CA TYR A 29 1.81 -16.22 12.25
C TYR A 29 1.44 -17.68 12.15
N GLN A 30 0.15 -17.99 12.11
CA GLN A 30 -0.37 -19.36 12.08
C GLN A 30 -0.40 -19.93 10.66
N SER A 31 -0.36 -19.09 9.62
CA SER A 31 -0.42 -19.52 8.22
C SER A 31 0.21 -18.52 7.25
N ALA A 32 0.52 -19.00 6.05
CA ALA A 32 0.96 -18.16 4.94
C ALA A 32 -0.04 -17.04 4.62
N SER A 33 -1.35 -17.35 4.60
CA SER A 33 -2.40 -16.36 4.35
C SER A 33 -2.44 -15.26 5.41
N GLU A 34 -2.00 -15.53 6.64
CA GLU A 34 -1.89 -14.52 7.69
C GLU A 34 -0.70 -13.61 7.46
N VAL A 35 0.46 -14.16 7.09
CA VAL A 35 1.64 -13.38 6.70
C VAL A 35 1.33 -12.46 5.53
N VAL A 36 0.68 -12.99 4.48
CA VAL A 36 0.31 -12.23 3.29
C VAL A 36 -0.68 -11.11 3.63
N ARG A 37 -1.71 -11.38 4.44
CA ARG A 37 -2.63 -10.32 4.89
C ARG A 37 -1.93 -9.22 5.68
N ALA A 38 -1.02 -9.58 6.58
CA ALA A 38 -0.23 -8.60 7.32
C ALA A 38 0.64 -7.74 6.39
N GLY A 39 1.25 -8.35 5.36
CA GLY A 39 2.00 -7.62 4.34
C GLY A 39 1.12 -6.66 3.54
N LEU A 40 -0.06 -7.11 3.11
CA LEU A 40 -1.01 -6.27 2.36
C LEU A 40 -1.56 -5.12 3.20
N TRP A 41 -1.84 -5.31 4.49
CA TRP A 41 -2.27 -4.22 5.38
C TRP A 41 -1.18 -3.17 5.59
N LEU A 42 0.10 -3.58 5.66
CA LEU A 42 1.20 -2.63 5.73
C LEU A 42 1.33 -1.82 4.44
N LEU A 43 1.14 -2.47 3.29
CA LEU A 43 1.14 -1.81 1.98
C LEU A 43 -0.02 -0.81 1.86
N GLU A 44 -1.25 -1.22 2.20
CA GLU A 44 -2.44 -0.36 2.18
C GLU A 44 -2.26 0.87 3.07
N ARG A 45 -1.63 0.71 4.24
CA ARG A 45 -1.33 1.84 5.12
C ARG A 45 -0.31 2.80 4.53
N ASP A 46 0.77 2.28 3.94
CA ASP A 46 1.79 3.12 3.30
C ASP A 46 1.16 3.91 2.14
N GLU A 47 0.39 3.24 1.28
CA GLU A 47 -0.33 3.87 0.17
C GLU A 47 -1.35 4.92 0.61
N ALA A 48 -2.05 4.69 1.73
CA ALA A 48 -2.96 5.68 2.30
C ALA A 48 -2.22 6.95 2.77
N ASP A 49 -1.04 6.78 3.40
CA ASP A 49 -0.20 7.89 3.82
C ASP A 49 0.33 8.69 2.62
N TRP A 50 0.63 8.03 1.49
CA TRP A 50 0.99 8.71 0.23
C TRP A 50 -0.14 9.59 -0.31
N LEU A 51 -1.38 9.08 -0.31
CA LEU A 51 -2.53 9.83 -0.82
C LEU A 51 -2.90 11.04 0.05
N ASP A 52 -2.78 10.94 1.37
CA ASP A 52 -3.06 12.05 2.28
C ASP A 52 -2.00 13.17 2.15
N ARG A 53 -0.72 12.78 1.95
CA ARG A 53 0.39 13.71 1.74
C ARG A 53 0.31 14.45 0.40
N ASP A 54 -0.17 13.79 -0.65
CA ASP A 54 -0.43 14.44 -1.94
C ASP A 54 -1.65 15.37 -1.89
N ALA A 55 -2.69 15.02 -1.11
CA ALA A 55 -3.85 15.89 -0.88
C ALA A 55 -3.53 17.15 -0.07
N THR A 56 -2.47 17.13 0.73
CA THR A 56 -1.99 18.30 1.51
C THR A 56 -0.95 19.15 0.78
N SER A 57 -0.65 18.91 -0.51
CA SER A 57 0.06 19.90 -1.31
C SER A 57 -0.89 21.04 -1.70
N PRO A 58 -0.81 22.24 -1.08
CA PRO A 58 -1.56 23.39 -1.58
C PRO A 58 -1.09 23.64 -3.00
N LYS A 59 -2.02 23.57 -3.96
CA LYS A 59 -1.83 23.82 -5.38
C LYS A 59 -0.93 25.04 -5.58
N ARG A 60 0.37 24.81 -5.76
CA ARG A 60 1.39 25.82 -6.08
C ARG A 60 1.33 26.17 -7.56
N ASP A 61 0.14 26.48 -8.07
CA ASP A 61 -0.04 27.13 -9.36
C ASP A 61 -1.06 28.24 -9.20
N SER A 62 -0.71 29.19 -8.32
CA SER A 62 -1.06 30.58 -8.54
C SER A 62 0.14 31.24 -9.19
N ALA A 63 0.10 31.42 -10.51
CA ALA A 63 0.90 32.45 -11.16
C ALA A 63 -0.05 33.39 -11.89
N PRO A 64 0.15 34.71 -11.73
CA PRO A 64 -0.80 35.75 -12.13
C PRO A 64 -0.85 35.88 -13.65
N ALA A 65 -2.02 36.22 -14.18
CA ALA A 65 -2.16 36.70 -15.55
C ALA A 65 -1.36 38.00 -15.69
N VAL A 66 -0.12 37.88 -16.17
CA VAL A 66 0.70 39.02 -16.58
C VAL A 66 0.28 39.46 -17.98
N GLY A 67 0.09 40.77 -18.16
CA GLY A 67 0.15 41.41 -19.48
C GLY A 67 -1.18 41.80 -20.10
N ALA A 68 -1.88 42.76 -19.49
CA ALA A 68 -2.58 43.76 -20.27
C ALA A 68 -1.56 44.66 -21.01
N SER A 69 -1.98 45.24 -22.14
CA SER A 69 -1.23 46.15 -23.05
C SER A 69 -0.36 45.41 -24.07
N HIS A 70 -0.47 45.62 -25.38
CA HIS A 70 -0.55 46.86 -26.17
C HIS A 70 -1.44 46.59 -27.41
N GLY A 71 -2.13 47.53 -28.05
CA GLY A 71 -1.78 48.90 -28.41
C GLY A 71 -1.93 49.00 -29.93
#